data_AF-A0A559LR17-F1
#
_entry.id   AF-A0A559LR17-F1
#
_cell.length_a   1.000
_cell.length_b   1.000
_cell.length_c   1.000
_cell.angle_alpha   90.00
_cell.angle_beta   90.00
_cell.angle_gamma   90.00
#
_symmetry.space_group_name_H-M   'P 1'
#
loop_
_entity.id
_entity.type
_entity.pdbx_description
1 polymer ?
#
loop_
_entity_poly.entity_id
_entity_poly.type
_entity_poly.pdbx_seq_one_letter_code
_entity_poly.pdbx_strand_id
1 'polypeptide(L)'
;MFRPKEPFEGQETIDARLIETNEGTYVLSSQCVKFAKARSDDFTKYLLCEWERDGAVILKNEELLKALQNVEVTRKDGQLSLLREFYLPLPKLVFLQARYMLPNENLKFLDLDPKLSSSTDFGPWTFLWDDISVETTDDEGFCLSLLYYILKHNKDGTVEFPRRVFELCLRLQAVCEAGGEKIRVEVRGWLRDQPLVLTSNGWKTAGQCYVKAPKNPSSVISGSTLLPPPKQWEVSNFELTALEKFYRETLEIMDGEVESILLEFNKEPDFKRAKQLYHALQTMEPSLAKDDVKRIR
;
A
#
# COMPACT_ATOMS: atom_id res chain seq x y z
N MET A 1 -6.28 -42.17 20.10
CA MET A 1 -6.79 -41.02 20.87
C MET A 1 -5.62 -40.12 21.20
N PHE A 2 -5.39 -39.08 20.41
CA PHE A 2 -4.42 -38.03 20.73
C PHE A 2 -5.18 -36.94 21.46
N ARG A 3 -4.88 -36.72 22.74
CA ARG A 3 -5.26 -35.47 23.42
C ARG A 3 -4.30 -34.39 22.92
N PRO A 4 -4.78 -33.21 22.50
CA PRO A 4 -3.89 -32.07 22.28
C PRO A 4 -3.18 -31.76 23.59
N LYS A 5 -1.87 -31.51 23.55
CA LYS A 5 -1.18 -30.89 24.69
C LYS A 5 -1.83 -29.52 24.92
N GLU A 6 -2.25 -29.25 26.14
CA GLU A 6 -2.69 -27.91 26.53
C GLU A 6 -1.54 -26.93 26.27
N PRO A 7 -1.81 -25.73 25.70
CA PRO A 7 -0.76 -24.78 25.33
C PRO A 7 -0.01 -24.16 26.52
N PHE A 8 -0.30 -24.61 27.75
CA PHE A 8 0.11 -23.96 28.99
C PHE A 8 0.81 -24.94 29.95
N GLU A 9 1.70 -25.82 29.47
CA GLU A 9 2.57 -26.62 30.36
C GLU A 9 3.51 -25.69 31.15
N GLY A 10 3.09 -25.28 32.36
CA GLY A 10 3.95 -24.66 33.39
C GLY A 10 3.58 -23.26 33.88
N GLN A 11 2.50 -22.64 33.40
CA GLN A 11 1.94 -21.42 34.01
C GLN A 11 0.70 -21.80 34.83
N GLU A 12 0.47 -21.12 35.96
CA GLU A 12 -0.79 -21.17 36.70
C GLU A 12 -1.98 -21.18 35.73
N THR A 13 -3.02 -21.96 36.04
CA THR A 13 -4.28 -22.00 35.28
C THR A 13 -4.93 -20.62 35.27
N ILE A 14 -4.42 -19.75 34.39
CA ILE A 14 -5.01 -18.47 34.07
C ILE A 14 -6.20 -18.82 33.20
N ASP A 15 -7.38 -18.45 33.64
CA ASP A 15 -8.63 -18.54 32.88
C ASP A 15 -8.50 -17.58 31.69
N ALA A 16 -7.81 -18.04 30.65
CA ALA A 16 -7.39 -17.22 29.52
C ALA A 16 -8.65 -16.89 28.72
N ARG A 17 -8.97 -15.60 28.58
CA ARG A 17 -10.21 -15.11 27.97
C ARG A 17 -9.92 -13.91 27.09
N LEU A 18 -10.62 -13.80 25.95
CA LEU A 18 -10.55 -12.59 25.12
C LEU A 18 -11.22 -11.41 25.80
N ILE A 19 -12.25 -11.67 26.59
CA ILE A 19 -13.06 -10.65 27.27
C ILE A 19 -13.08 -10.86 28.78
N GLU A 20 -13.19 -9.76 29.53
CA GLU A 20 -13.44 -9.76 30.97
C GLU A 20 -14.60 -8.84 31.31
N THR A 21 -15.21 -9.05 32.47
CA THR A 21 -16.32 -8.21 32.94
C THR A 21 -15.76 -7.07 33.79
N ASN A 22 -15.99 -5.83 33.37
CA ASN A 22 -15.67 -4.62 34.12
C ASN A 22 -16.95 -3.84 34.41
N GLU A 23 -17.28 -3.65 35.70
CA GLU A 23 -18.49 -2.93 36.14
C GLU A 23 -19.80 -3.43 35.50
N GLY A 24 -19.89 -4.74 35.22
CA GLY A 24 -21.07 -5.34 34.57
C GLY A 24 -21.11 -5.21 33.05
N THR A 25 -20.08 -4.62 32.43
CA THR A 25 -19.89 -4.54 30.98
C THR A 25 -18.74 -5.44 30.53
N TYR A 26 -18.85 -6.01 29.32
CA TYR A 26 -17.74 -6.76 28.74
C TYR A 26 -16.72 -5.81 28.12
N VAL A 27 -15.45 -6.00 28.46
CA VAL A 27 -14.30 -5.31 27.89
C VAL A 27 -13.28 -6.34 27.39
N LEU A 28 -12.36 -5.96 26.50
CA LEU A 28 -11.25 -6.83 26.18
C LEU A 28 -10.41 -7.10 27.42
N SER A 29 -10.03 -8.37 27.62
CA SER A 29 -9.22 -8.72 28.76
C SER A 29 -7.85 -8.05 28.69
N SER A 30 -7.41 -7.50 29.82
CA SER A 30 -6.04 -6.98 29.96
C SER A 30 -4.98 -8.03 29.64
N GLN A 31 -5.30 -9.31 29.84
CA GLN A 31 -4.41 -10.42 29.50
C GLN A 31 -4.30 -10.62 28.00
N CYS A 32 -5.41 -10.54 27.26
CA CYS A 32 -5.42 -10.58 25.79
C CYS A 32 -4.49 -9.51 25.21
N VAL A 33 -4.62 -8.27 25.67
CA VAL A 33 -3.81 -7.14 25.21
C VAL A 33 -2.32 -7.31 25.55
N LYS A 34 -2.00 -7.78 26.76
CA LYS A 34 -0.61 -8.07 27.17
C LYS A 34 0.00 -9.18 26.33
N PHE A 35 -0.77 -10.24 26.08
CA PHE A 35 -0.31 -11.40 25.33
C PHE A 35 0.00 -11.05 23.87
N ALA A 36 -0.88 -10.26 23.22
CA ALA A 36 -0.68 -9.74 21.86
C ALA A 36 0.65 -8.98 21.69
N LYS A 37 1.02 -8.19 22.70
CA LYS A 37 2.27 -7.41 22.71
C LYS A 37 3.50 -8.27 23.05
N ALA A 38 3.35 -9.27 23.91
CA ALA A 38 4.49 -10.03 24.41
C ALA A 38 4.91 -11.18 23.48
N ARG A 39 3.95 -11.83 22.80
CA ARG A 39 4.18 -13.07 22.05
C ARG A 39 3.30 -13.14 20.80
N SER A 40 3.77 -12.52 19.72
CA SER A 40 3.05 -12.53 18.43
C SER A 40 2.77 -13.93 17.91
N ASP A 41 3.74 -14.83 18.06
CA ASP A 41 3.72 -16.17 17.47
C ASP A 41 2.74 -17.10 18.22
N ASP A 42 2.50 -16.82 19.50
CA ASP A 42 1.52 -17.54 20.31
C ASP A 42 0.15 -16.85 20.30
N PHE A 43 0.08 -15.56 19.96
CA PHE A 43 -1.16 -14.78 20.05
C PHE A 43 -2.24 -15.32 19.10
N THR A 44 -1.89 -15.76 17.89
CA THR A 44 -2.86 -16.33 16.95
C THR A 44 -3.43 -17.65 17.47
N LYS A 45 -2.62 -18.51 18.08
CA LYS A 45 -3.07 -19.74 18.74
C LYS A 45 -4.00 -19.43 19.91
N TYR A 46 -3.63 -18.46 20.74
CA TYR A 46 -4.47 -17.98 21.84
C TYR A 46 -5.82 -17.47 21.33
N LEU A 47 -5.79 -16.65 20.27
CA LEU A 47 -6.98 -16.13 19.63
C LEU A 47 -7.89 -17.27 19.15
N LEU A 48 -7.32 -18.27 18.48
CA LEU A 48 -8.06 -19.44 18.00
C LEU A 48 -8.71 -20.23 19.15
N CYS A 49 -7.97 -20.51 20.22
CA CYS A 49 -8.49 -21.27 21.36
C CYS A 49 -9.65 -20.57 22.05
N GLU A 50 -9.55 -19.26 22.26
CA GLU A 50 -10.57 -18.52 23.01
C GLU A 50 -11.70 -17.96 22.14
N TRP A 51 -11.52 -17.93 20.81
CA TRP A 51 -12.56 -17.49 19.88
C TRP A 51 -13.82 -18.36 19.96
N GLU A 52 -13.68 -19.67 20.13
CA GLU A 52 -14.83 -20.59 20.27
C GLU A 52 -15.73 -20.22 21.46
N ARG A 53 -15.15 -19.64 22.52
CA ARG A 53 -15.87 -19.28 23.75
C ARG A 53 -16.40 -17.85 23.71
N ASP A 54 -15.58 -16.91 23.29
CA ASP A 54 -15.85 -15.48 23.44
C ASP A 54 -16.28 -14.81 22.13
N GLY A 55 -16.02 -15.43 20.97
CA GLY A 55 -16.26 -14.85 19.64
C GLY A 55 -17.72 -14.45 19.41
N ALA A 56 -18.68 -15.28 19.83
CA ALA A 56 -20.10 -14.97 19.70
C ALA A 56 -20.55 -13.75 20.53
N VAL A 57 -19.88 -13.44 21.63
CA VAL A 57 -20.14 -12.25 22.44
C VAL A 57 -19.50 -11.02 21.80
N ILE A 58 -18.25 -11.16 21.32
CA ILE A 58 -17.52 -10.11 20.61
C ILE A 58 -18.28 -9.67 19.35
N LEU A 59 -18.77 -10.62 18.55
CA LEU A 59 -19.53 -10.33 17.32
C LEU A 59 -20.84 -9.56 17.56
N LYS A 60 -21.46 -9.73 18.73
CA LYS A 60 -22.69 -9.01 19.09
C LYS A 60 -22.42 -7.62 19.65
N ASN A 61 -21.17 -7.29 19.94
CA ASN A 61 -20.76 -6.03 20.54
C ASN A 61 -19.74 -5.35 19.63
N GLU A 62 -20.22 -4.40 18.83
CA GLU A 62 -19.41 -3.68 17.85
C GLU A 62 -18.19 -2.97 18.47
N GLU A 63 -18.32 -2.46 19.70
CA GLU A 63 -17.22 -1.81 20.42
C GLU A 63 -16.13 -2.82 20.81
N LEU A 64 -16.51 -4.03 21.24
CA LEU A 64 -15.54 -5.10 21.51
C LEU A 64 -14.85 -5.58 20.24
N LEU A 65 -15.60 -5.74 19.15
CA LEU A 65 -15.02 -6.14 17.87
C LEU A 65 -14.01 -5.09 17.38
N LYS A 66 -14.39 -3.81 17.39
CA LYS A 66 -13.47 -2.70 17.07
C LYS A 66 -12.28 -2.66 18.01
N ALA A 67 -12.47 -2.90 19.30
CA ALA A 67 -11.37 -2.97 20.25
C ALA A 67 -10.41 -4.11 19.87
N LEU A 68 -10.93 -5.29 19.51
CA LEU A 68 -10.11 -6.45 19.12
C LEU A 68 -9.33 -6.19 17.83
N GLN A 69 -9.99 -5.63 16.83
CA GLN A 69 -9.39 -5.22 15.57
C GLN A 69 -8.25 -4.21 15.76
N ASN A 70 -8.33 -3.38 16.80
CA ASN A 70 -7.34 -2.36 17.15
C ASN A 70 -6.35 -2.82 18.25
N VAL A 71 -6.32 -4.11 18.61
CA VAL A 71 -5.27 -4.63 19.48
C VAL A 71 -3.93 -4.53 18.77
N GLU A 72 -2.95 -3.94 19.45
CA GLU A 72 -1.57 -3.91 18.99
C GLU A 72 -0.91 -5.28 19.16
N VAL A 73 -0.57 -5.91 18.05
CA VAL A 73 0.13 -7.19 17.99
C VAL A 73 1.57 -6.94 17.55
N THR A 74 2.50 -7.62 18.23
CA THR A 74 3.92 -7.57 17.85
C THR A 74 4.15 -8.24 16.49
N ARG A 75 5.02 -7.67 15.67
CA ARG A 75 5.44 -8.20 14.38
C ARG A 75 6.75 -8.96 14.52
N LYS A 76 7.10 -9.77 13.52
CA LYS A 76 8.38 -10.50 13.46
C LYS A 76 9.61 -9.58 13.50
N ASP A 77 9.47 -8.31 13.10
CA ASP A 77 10.52 -7.29 13.19
C ASP A 77 10.54 -6.53 14.53
N GLY A 78 9.74 -6.96 15.51
CA GLY A 78 9.63 -6.37 16.85
C GLY A 78 8.75 -5.11 16.93
N GLN A 79 8.17 -4.65 15.81
CA GLN A 79 7.30 -3.48 15.82
C GLN A 79 5.85 -3.85 16.13
N LEU A 80 5.07 -2.89 16.64
CA LEU A 80 3.65 -3.07 16.89
C LEU A 80 2.83 -2.68 15.66
N SER A 81 1.73 -3.38 15.41
CA SER A 81 0.70 -3.00 14.43
C SER A 81 -0.67 -3.48 14.89
N LEU A 82 -1.72 -2.82 14.42
CA LEU A 82 -3.09 -3.22 14.78
C LEU A 82 -3.40 -4.58 14.13
N LEU A 83 -4.14 -5.44 14.83
CA LEU A 83 -4.51 -6.77 14.34
C LEU A 83 -5.14 -6.73 12.94
N ARG A 84 -6.06 -5.79 12.70
CA ARG A 84 -6.71 -5.59 11.39
C ARG A 84 -5.76 -5.22 10.24
N GLU A 85 -4.58 -4.70 10.54
CA GLU A 85 -3.59 -4.30 9.52
C GLU A 85 -2.68 -5.45 9.08
N PHE A 86 -2.82 -6.63 9.68
CA PHE A 86 -2.09 -7.80 9.24
C PHE A 86 -2.76 -8.43 8.02
N TYR A 87 -1.96 -9.18 7.28
CA TYR A 87 -2.41 -10.06 6.22
C TYR A 87 -2.43 -11.50 6.69
N LEU A 88 -3.39 -12.29 6.21
CA LEU A 88 -3.30 -13.74 6.28
C LEU A 88 -2.18 -14.23 5.35
N PRO A 89 -1.32 -15.17 5.79
CA PRO A 89 -0.21 -15.70 4.99
C PRO A 89 -0.71 -16.68 3.91
N LEU A 90 -1.62 -16.23 3.05
CA LEU A 90 -2.14 -17.02 1.93
C LEU A 90 -1.02 -17.34 0.94
N PRO A 91 -0.99 -18.54 0.33
CA PRO A 91 0.08 -18.93 -0.58
C PRO A 91 0.39 -17.91 -1.69
N LYS A 92 -0.65 -17.29 -2.27
CA LYS A 92 -0.53 -16.24 -3.28
C LYS A 92 0.14 -14.97 -2.73
N LEU A 93 -0.27 -14.50 -1.55
CA LEU A 93 0.30 -13.28 -0.95
C LEU A 93 1.74 -13.51 -0.50
N VAL A 94 2.04 -14.67 0.08
CA VAL A 94 3.40 -15.08 0.44
C VAL A 94 4.30 -15.15 -0.79
N PHE A 95 3.80 -15.71 -1.90
CA PHE A 95 4.51 -15.73 -3.18
C PHE A 95 4.77 -14.31 -3.71
N LEU A 96 3.78 -13.42 -3.69
CA LEU A 96 3.95 -12.04 -4.13
C LEU A 96 4.93 -11.27 -3.24
N GLN A 97 4.90 -11.47 -1.92
CA GLN A 97 5.90 -10.91 -1.02
C GLN A 97 7.30 -11.38 -1.42
N ALA A 98 7.52 -12.68 -1.58
CA ALA A 98 8.81 -13.24 -1.96
C ALA A 98 9.29 -12.79 -3.36
N ARG A 99 8.36 -12.50 -4.27
CA ARG A 99 8.69 -11.96 -5.60
C ARG A 99 9.20 -10.53 -5.53
N TYR A 100 8.60 -9.70 -4.68
CA TYR A 100 8.84 -8.25 -4.71
C TYR A 100 9.72 -7.73 -3.57
N MET A 101 9.83 -8.45 -2.46
CA MET A 101 10.50 -8.00 -1.24
C MET A 101 11.70 -8.89 -0.92
N LEU A 102 12.74 -8.27 -0.37
CA LEU A 102 13.89 -8.98 0.16
C LEU A 102 13.58 -9.55 1.56
N PRO A 103 14.33 -10.56 2.04
CA PRO A 103 14.06 -11.20 3.34
C PRO A 103 14.07 -10.26 4.55
N ASN A 104 14.70 -9.09 4.46
CA ASN A 104 14.71 -8.06 5.50
C ASN A 104 13.53 -7.07 5.39
N GLU A 105 12.82 -7.05 4.26
CA GLU A 105 11.70 -6.14 3.98
C GLU A 105 10.38 -6.86 4.25
N ASN A 106 10.12 -7.26 5.49
CA ASN A 106 8.98 -8.13 5.77
C ASN A 106 7.64 -7.39 5.86
N LEU A 107 6.63 -7.91 5.18
CA LEU A 107 5.23 -7.48 5.32
C LEU A 107 4.63 -7.95 6.66
N LYS A 108 3.47 -7.40 7.04
CA LYS A 108 2.73 -7.74 8.26
C LYS A 108 1.93 -9.05 8.12
N PHE A 109 2.57 -10.20 7.89
CA PHE A 109 1.83 -11.47 7.92
C PHE A 109 1.62 -11.96 9.36
N LEU A 110 0.41 -12.46 9.65
CA LEU A 110 0.16 -13.22 10.87
C LEU A 110 0.97 -14.52 10.86
N ASP A 111 1.50 -14.90 12.02
CA ASP A 111 2.13 -16.20 12.20
C ASP A 111 1.07 -17.23 12.59
N LEU A 112 0.74 -18.12 11.65
CA LEU A 112 -0.30 -19.12 11.84
C LEU A 112 0.30 -20.51 12.03
N ASP A 113 -0.20 -21.22 13.03
CA ASP A 113 0.12 -22.63 13.27
C ASP A 113 -1.16 -23.35 13.74
N PRO A 114 -1.79 -24.15 12.86
CA PRO A 114 -1.26 -24.65 11.58
C PRO A 114 -1.22 -23.60 10.46
N LYS A 115 -0.24 -23.72 9.57
CA LYS A 115 -0.09 -22.86 8.37
C LYS A 115 -1.22 -23.12 7.37
N LEU A 116 -1.61 -22.08 6.63
CA LEU A 116 -2.58 -22.18 5.54
C LEU A 116 -1.99 -22.97 4.36
N SER A 117 -2.70 -23.99 3.90
CA SER A 117 -2.30 -24.84 2.76
C SER A 117 -2.89 -24.37 1.43
N SER A 118 -3.97 -23.57 1.47
CA SER A 118 -4.70 -23.14 0.28
C SER A 118 -5.13 -21.67 0.39
N SER A 119 -5.58 -21.12 -0.74
CA SER A 119 -6.11 -19.75 -0.81
C SER A 119 -7.63 -19.65 -0.61
N THR A 120 -8.31 -20.79 -0.47
CA THR A 120 -9.79 -20.84 -0.40
C THR A 120 -10.31 -21.55 0.85
N ASP A 121 -9.45 -22.32 1.52
CA ASP A 121 -9.74 -22.98 2.78
C ASP A 121 -8.88 -22.34 3.87
N PHE A 122 -9.54 -21.55 4.71
CA PHE A 122 -8.94 -20.90 5.88
C PHE A 122 -8.94 -21.83 7.11
N GLY A 123 -9.64 -22.98 7.04
CA GLY A 123 -9.80 -23.93 8.12
C GLY A 123 -10.20 -23.26 9.44
N PRO A 124 -9.45 -23.48 10.54
CA PRO A 124 -9.77 -22.89 11.85
C PRO A 124 -9.62 -21.36 11.88
N TRP A 125 -8.95 -20.77 10.89
CA TRP A 125 -8.65 -19.34 10.83
C TRP A 125 -9.73 -18.49 10.15
N THR A 126 -10.86 -19.09 9.77
CA THR A 126 -11.92 -18.43 9.00
C THR A 126 -12.39 -17.13 9.66
N PHE A 127 -12.50 -17.11 10.99
CA PHE A 127 -12.91 -15.93 11.75
C PHE A 127 -11.95 -14.73 11.65
N LEU A 128 -10.65 -14.94 11.38
CA LEU A 128 -9.70 -13.84 11.22
C LEU A 128 -10.09 -12.95 10.05
N TRP A 129 -10.55 -13.55 8.95
CA TRP A 129 -11.02 -12.85 7.77
C TRP A 129 -12.49 -12.43 7.91
N ASP A 130 -13.38 -13.37 8.20
CA ASP A 130 -14.83 -13.13 8.16
C ASP A 130 -15.30 -12.16 9.26
N ASP A 131 -14.70 -12.25 10.46
CA ASP A 131 -15.17 -11.52 11.63
C ASP A 131 -14.23 -10.37 12.03
N ILE A 132 -12.92 -10.64 12.05
CA ILE A 132 -11.91 -9.67 12.50
C ILE A 132 -11.44 -8.76 11.35
N SER A 133 -11.71 -9.12 10.09
CA SER A 133 -11.32 -8.33 8.92
C SER A 133 -9.81 -8.18 8.74
N VAL A 134 -9.04 -9.24 9.02
CA VAL A 134 -7.62 -9.33 8.65
C VAL A 134 -7.50 -9.42 7.13
N GLU A 135 -6.56 -8.71 6.53
CA GLU A 135 -6.46 -8.58 5.07
C GLU A 135 -6.13 -9.90 4.34
N THR A 136 -6.78 -10.12 3.19
CA THR A 136 -6.61 -11.35 2.37
C THR A 136 -6.39 -11.09 0.88
N THR A 137 -6.56 -9.85 0.44
CA THR A 137 -6.59 -9.47 -0.97
C THR A 137 -5.22 -9.05 -1.49
N ASP A 138 -4.99 -9.24 -2.80
CA ASP A 138 -3.80 -8.79 -3.51
C ASP A 138 -4.05 -7.53 -4.36
N ASP A 139 -4.86 -6.63 -3.81
CA ASP A 139 -5.40 -5.40 -4.41
C ASP A 139 -4.42 -4.21 -4.35
N GLU A 140 -4.94 -2.99 -4.53
CA GLU A 140 -4.15 -1.76 -4.47
C GLU A 140 -3.54 -1.54 -3.09
N GLY A 141 -4.26 -1.87 -2.01
CA GLY A 141 -3.78 -1.73 -0.65
C GLY A 141 -2.60 -2.65 -0.38
N PHE A 142 -2.66 -3.88 -0.90
CA PHE A 142 -1.53 -4.80 -0.86
C PHE A 142 -0.33 -4.28 -1.67
N CYS A 143 -0.55 -3.81 -2.89
CA CYS A 143 0.53 -3.27 -3.73
C CYS A 143 1.20 -2.03 -3.11
N LEU A 144 0.40 -1.12 -2.55
CA LEU A 144 0.88 0.06 -1.82
C LEU A 144 1.65 -0.32 -0.55
N SER A 145 1.18 -1.34 0.18
CA SER A 145 1.89 -1.87 1.34
C SER A 145 3.27 -2.42 0.96
N LEU A 146 3.37 -3.18 -0.14
CA LEU A 146 4.67 -3.65 -0.64
C LEU A 146 5.62 -2.48 -0.93
N LEU A 147 5.16 -1.47 -1.69
CA LEU A 147 5.95 -0.27 -1.99
C LEU A 147 6.39 0.46 -0.72
N TYR A 148 5.48 0.64 0.25
CA TYR A 148 5.77 1.31 1.51
C TYR A 148 6.86 0.59 2.30
N TYR A 149 6.81 -0.73 2.37
CA TYR A 149 7.82 -1.49 3.11
C TYR A 149 9.17 -1.54 2.41
N ILE A 150 9.21 -1.55 1.08
CA ILE A 150 10.46 -1.40 0.33
C ILE A 150 11.06 -0.02 0.61
N LEU A 151 10.27 1.07 0.51
CA LEU A 151 10.70 2.42 0.88
C LEU A 151 11.26 2.48 2.31
N LYS A 152 10.56 1.89 3.28
CA LYS A 152 10.92 1.93 4.70
C LYS A 152 12.30 1.36 4.98
N HIS A 153 12.73 0.36 4.22
CA HIS A 153 14.03 -0.29 4.36
C HIS A 153 15.12 0.31 3.46
N ASN A 154 14.75 1.04 2.40
CA ASN A 154 15.67 1.64 1.44
C ASN A 154 15.48 3.16 1.35
N LYS A 155 15.42 3.84 2.50
CA LYS A 155 15.07 5.27 2.60
C LYS A 155 16.07 6.20 1.90
N ASP A 156 17.31 5.76 1.75
CA ASP A 156 18.38 6.46 1.03
C ASP A 156 18.17 6.44 -0.50
N GLY A 157 17.22 5.63 -0.99
CA GLY A 157 16.94 5.46 -2.41
C GLY A 157 17.76 4.34 -3.06
N THR A 158 18.64 3.67 -2.31
CA THR A 158 19.45 2.57 -2.83
C THR A 158 18.68 1.27 -2.73
N VAL A 159 17.87 0.98 -3.75
CA VAL A 159 17.08 -0.26 -3.81
C VAL A 159 17.86 -1.34 -4.57
N GLU A 160 18.15 -2.46 -3.90
CA GLU A 160 18.68 -3.65 -4.56
C GLU A 160 17.61 -4.27 -5.47
N PHE A 161 17.99 -4.65 -6.69
CA PHE A 161 17.10 -5.12 -7.76
C PHE A 161 15.91 -4.19 -8.01
N PRO A 162 16.15 -2.92 -8.40
CA PRO A 162 15.10 -1.91 -8.41
C PRO A 162 14.02 -2.16 -9.49
N ARG A 163 14.25 -3.11 -10.42
CA ARG A 163 13.23 -3.68 -11.32
C ARG A 163 11.98 -4.19 -10.59
N ARG A 164 12.10 -4.69 -9.36
CA ARG A 164 10.92 -5.15 -8.58
C ARG A 164 9.94 -4.01 -8.24
N VAL A 165 10.46 -2.80 -8.02
CA VAL A 165 9.62 -1.60 -7.77
C VAL A 165 8.89 -1.20 -9.05
N PHE A 166 9.58 -1.29 -10.19
CA PHE A 166 8.98 -1.08 -11.50
C PHE A 166 7.82 -2.04 -11.78
N GLU A 167 8.04 -3.34 -11.60
CA GLU A 167 7.01 -4.36 -11.80
C GLU A 167 5.81 -4.16 -10.85
N LEU A 168 6.04 -3.65 -9.63
CA LEU A 168 4.97 -3.25 -8.71
C LEU A 168 4.17 -2.05 -9.22
N CYS A 169 4.81 -1.03 -9.80
CA CYS A 169 4.10 0.09 -10.43
C CYS A 169 3.22 -0.38 -11.59
N LEU A 170 3.72 -1.28 -12.44
CA LEU A 170 2.92 -1.87 -13.52
C LEU A 170 1.73 -2.68 -12.99
N ARG A 171 1.96 -3.46 -11.93
CA ARG A 171 0.89 -4.21 -11.28
C ARG A 171 -0.17 -3.28 -10.69
N LEU A 172 0.24 -2.21 -10.00
CA LEU A 172 -0.65 -1.21 -9.44
C LEU A 172 -1.46 -0.51 -10.55
N GLN A 173 -0.85 -0.22 -11.70
CA GLN A 173 -1.56 0.28 -12.87
C GLN A 173 -2.64 -0.68 -13.35
N ALA A 174 -2.34 -1.97 -13.47
CA ALA A 174 -3.32 -2.98 -13.87
C ALA A 174 -4.49 -3.09 -12.87
N VAL A 175 -4.20 -2.96 -11.56
CA VAL A 175 -5.24 -2.91 -10.51
C VAL A 175 -6.11 -1.66 -10.66
N CYS A 176 -5.51 -0.48 -10.89
CA CYS A 176 -6.24 0.75 -11.16
C CYS A 176 -7.11 0.70 -12.42
N GLU A 177 -6.66 0.00 -13.46
CA GLU A 177 -7.43 -0.22 -14.68
C GLU A 177 -8.65 -1.11 -14.45
N ALA A 178 -8.48 -2.18 -13.67
CA ALA A 178 -9.57 -3.09 -13.32
C ALA A 178 -10.57 -2.46 -12.33
N GLY A 179 -10.08 -1.66 -11.38
CA GLY A 179 -10.88 -1.04 -10.32
C GLY A 179 -11.53 0.30 -10.71
N GLY A 180 -11.09 0.91 -11.82
CA GLY A 180 -11.63 2.18 -12.31
C GLY A 180 -11.26 3.40 -11.44
N GLU A 181 -12.00 4.49 -11.62
CA GLU A 181 -11.63 5.80 -11.05
C GLU A 181 -11.60 5.83 -9.52
N LYS A 182 -12.47 5.07 -8.85
CA LYS A 182 -12.48 4.99 -7.39
C LYS A 182 -11.11 4.57 -6.84
N ILE A 183 -10.55 3.50 -7.40
CA ILE A 183 -9.24 2.96 -7.00
C ILE A 183 -8.12 3.92 -7.40
N ARG A 184 -8.21 4.55 -8.57
CA ARG A 184 -7.23 5.55 -9.02
C ARG A 184 -7.12 6.73 -8.05
N VAL A 185 -8.25 7.26 -7.58
CA VAL A 185 -8.27 8.37 -6.62
C VAL A 185 -7.59 7.99 -5.30
N GLU A 186 -7.83 6.78 -4.81
CA GLU A 186 -7.21 6.28 -3.57
C GLU A 186 -5.69 6.11 -3.72
N VAL A 187 -5.26 5.44 -4.79
CA VAL A 187 -3.84 5.25 -5.13
C VAL A 187 -3.12 6.58 -5.30
N ARG A 188 -3.76 7.54 -5.99
CA ARG A 188 -3.24 8.90 -6.17
C ARG A 188 -3.10 9.62 -4.83
N GLY A 189 -4.06 9.43 -3.91
CA GLY A 189 -3.99 9.97 -2.56
C GLY A 189 -2.74 9.50 -1.82
N TRP A 190 -2.51 8.19 -1.79
CA TRP A 190 -1.33 7.59 -1.18
C TRP A 190 -0.01 8.11 -1.78
N LEU A 191 0.09 8.12 -3.11
CA LEU A 191 1.31 8.52 -3.82
C LEU A 191 1.61 10.02 -3.75
N ARG A 192 0.59 10.85 -3.48
CA ARG A 192 0.77 12.28 -3.19
C ARG A 192 1.36 12.48 -1.80
N ASP A 193 0.88 11.72 -0.82
CA ASP A 193 1.19 11.94 0.59
C ASP A 193 2.45 11.17 1.04
N GLN A 194 2.83 10.11 0.32
CA GLN A 194 4.00 9.27 0.62
C GLN A 194 4.97 9.20 -0.56
N PRO A 195 6.30 9.16 -0.32
CA PRO A 195 7.29 9.13 -1.37
C PRO A 195 7.47 7.71 -1.96
N LEU A 196 6.43 7.19 -2.61
CA LEU A 196 6.39 5.80 -3.11
C LEU A 196 6.79 5.67 -4.59
N VAL A 197 7.23 6.74 -5.24
CA VAL A 197 7.76 6.71 -6.61
C VAL A 197 9.29 6.69 -6.57
N LEU A 198 9.91 5.61 -7.05
CA LEU A 198 11.37 5.52 -7.13
C LEU A 198 11.89 6.16 -8.42
N THR A 199 12.84 7.08 -8.28
CA THR A 199 13.50 7.78 -9.39
C THR A 199 15.02 7.60 -9.33
N SER A 200 15.75 8.07 -10.34
CA SER A 200 17.22 8.09 -10.32
C SER A 200 17.81 8.94 -9.17
N ASN A 201 17.02 9.85 -8.59
CA ASN A 201 17.40 10.71 -7.48
C ASN A 201 16.73 10.30 -6.16
N GLY A 202 16.39 9.01 -6.04
CA GLY A 202 15.74 8.41 -4.87
C GLY A 202 14.21 8.49 -4.90
N TRP A 203 13.60 8.21 -3.75
CA TRP A 203 12.16 8.18 -3.55
C TRP A 203 11.53 9.58 -3.59
N LYS A 204 10.37 9.68 -4.25
CA LYS A 204 9.62 10.92 -4.50
C LYS A 204 8.14 10.70 -4.31
N THR A 205 7.44 11.75 -3.87
CA THR A 205 5.97 11.80 -3.99
C THR A 205 5.60 12.08 -5.45
N ALA A 206 4.35 11.83 -5.82
CA ALA A 206 3.83 12.18 -7.15
C ALA A 206 4.09 13.66 -7.48
N GLY A 207 3.87 14.56 -6.52
CA GLY A 207 4.13 16.01 -6.65
C GLY A 207 5.60 16.41 -6.79
N GLN A 208 6.54 15.51 -6.48
CA GLN A 208 7.99 15.74 -6.64
C GLN A 208 8.55 15.15 -7.93
N CYS A 209 7.76 14.38 -8.68
CA CYS A 209 8.18 13.76 -9.93
C CYS A 209 8.21 14.76 -11.10
N TYR A 210 7.77 16.00 -10.89
CA TYR A 210 7.87 17.09 -11.86
C TYR A 210 9.31 17.57 -12.01
N VAL A 211 9.84 17.52 -13.23
CA VAL A 211 11.01 18.31 -13.60
C VAL A 211 10.52 19.74 -13.86
N LYS A 212 10.98 20.71 -13.05
CA LYS A 212 10.70 22.13 -13.34
C LYS A 212 11.08 22.43 -14.79
N ALA A 213 10.14 22.92 -15.59
CA ALA A 213 10.41 23.36 -16.95
C ALA A 213 11.63 24.31 -16.97
N PRO A 214 12.52 24.22 -17.98
CA PRO A 214 13.66 25.11 -18.09
C PRO A 214 13.19 26.57 -18.02
N LYS A 215 13.93 27.43 -17.29
CA LYS A 215 13.62 28.87 -17.17
C LYS A 215 13.70 29.63 -18.51
N ASN A 216 14.08 28.98 -19.61
CA ASN A 216 14.22 29.57 -20.92
C ASN A 216 13.25 28.92 -21.93
N PRO A 217 12.29 29.69 -22.48
CA PRO A 217 11.29 29.21 -23.44
C PRO A 217 11.81 29.00 -24.86
N SER A 218 13.12 29.15 -25.12
CA SER A 218 13.72 28.97 -26.45
C SER A 218 14.23 27.54 -26.73
N SER A 219 14.13 26.62 -25.76
CA SER A 219 14.51 25.21 -25.93
C SER A 219 13.33 24.24 -25.82
N VAL A 220 12.10 24.71 -26.07
CA VAL A 220 10.80 24.01 -25.85
C VAL A 220 10.55 22.87 -26.86
N ILE A 221 11.59 22.36 -27.52
CA ILE A 221 11.52 21.20 -28.41
C ILE A 221 12.33 20.07 -27.78
N SER A 222 11.88 19.55 -26.64
CA SER A 222 12.21 18.21 -26.17
C SER A 222 11.32 17.91 -24.97
N GLY A 223 10.33 17.05 -25.21
CA GLY A 223 9.27 16.70 -24.27
C GLY A 223 9.82 16.42 -22.88
N SER A 224 9.25 17.09 -21.88
CA SER A 224 9.52 16.83 -20.47
C SER A 224 9.11 15.41 -20.09
N THR A 225 10.07 14.50 -20.21
CA THR A 225 9.94 13.12 -19.80
C THR A 225 9.80 13.08 -18.28
N LEU A 226 8.79 12.37 -17.77
CA LEU A 226 8.82 11.80 -16.43
C LEU A 226 10.25 11.32 -16.13
N LEU A 227 10.77 11.59 -14.92
CA LEU A 227 12.13 11.21 -14.56
C LEU A 227 12.39 9.79 -15.04
N PRO A 228 13.33 9.58 -15.99
CA PRO A 228 13.45 8.29 -16.63
C PRO A 228 13.72 7.26 -15.55
N PRO A 229 13.13 6.06 -15.64
CA PRO A 229 13.41 5.02 -14.69
C PRO A 229 14.93 4.83 -14.61
N PRO A 230 15.49 4.60 -13.41
CA PRO A 230 16.90 4.31 -13.26
C PRO A 230 17.37 3.29 -14.30
N LYS A 231 18.49 3.56 -14.97
CA LYS A 231 19.01 2.69 -16.05
C LYS A 231 19.11 1.21 -15.67
N GLN A 232 19.32 0.95 -14.38
CA GLN A 232 19.38 -0.35 -13.73
C GLN A 232 18.06 -1.14 -13.77
N TRP A 233 16.95 -0.52 -14.19
CA TRP A 233 15.64 -1.17 -14.29
C TRP A 233 15.51 -2.01 -15.56
N GLU A 234 16.38 -1.81 -16.55
CA GLU A 234 16.38 -2.56 -17.82
C GLU A 234 15.01 -2.56 -18.51
N VAL A 235 14.33 -1.40 -18.47
CA VAL A 235 12.96 -1.23 -18.97
C VAL A 235 12.94 -1.24 -20.49
N SER A 236 12.09 -2.08 -21.09
CA SER A 236 11.83 -2.07 -22.52
C SER A 236 10.95 -0.87 -22.94
N ASN A 237 10.91 -0.55 -24.23
CA ASN A 237 10.06 0.54 -24.75
C ASN A 237 8.57 0.32 -24.45
N PHE A 238 8.08 -0.93 -24.48
CA PHE A 238 6.69 -1.25 -24.15
C PHE A 238 6.37 -1.00 -22.68
N GLU A 239 7.28 -1.42 -21.80
CA GLU A 239 7.20 -1.22 -20.36
C GLU A 239 7.27 0.28 -19.99
N LEU A 240 8.05 1.08 -20.72
CA LEU A 240 8.07 2.54 -20.60
C LEU A 240 6.70 3.14 -20.94
N THR A 241 6.05 2.71 -22.02
CA THR A 241 4.71 3.18 -22.38
C THR A 241 3.67 2.85 -21.30
N ALA A 242 3.72 1.64 -20.73
CA ALA A 242 2.83 1.26 -19.65
C ALA A 242 3.06 2.10 -18.37
N LEU A 243 4.32 2.46 -18.11
CA LEU A 243 4.68 3.33 -17.01
C LEU A 243 4.23 4.79 -17.24
N GLU A 244 4.38 5.30 -18.45
CA GLU A 244 3.84 6.61 -18.83
C GLU A 244 2.33 6.66 -18.63
N LYS A 245 1.62 5.58 -18.97
CA LYS A 245 0.18 5.44 -18.72
C LYS A 245 -0.14 5.50 -17.23
N PHE A 246 0.64 4.85 -16.38
CA PHE A 246 0.50 4.93 -14.92
C PHE A 246 0.63 6.36 -14.41
N TYR A 247 1.67 7.07 -14.84
CA TYR A 247 1.89 8.45 -14.41
C TYR A 247 0.81 9.42 -14.93
N ARG A 248 0.40 9.29 -16.20
CA ARG A 248 -0.59 10.20 -16.78
C ARG A 248 -2.00 9.90 -16.30
N GLU A 249 -2.43 8.64 -16.31
CA GLU A 249 -3.83 8.30 -16.06
C GLU A 249 -4.13 7.96 -14.60
N THR A 250 -3.20 7.36 -13.86
CA THR A 250 -3.43 7.01 -12.44
C THR A 250 -3.00 8.16 -11.54
N LEU A 251 -1.80 8.69 -11.77
CA LEU A 251 -1.26 9.76 -10.94
C LEU A 251 -1.69 11.17 -11.37
N GLU A 252 -2.30 11.32 -12.55
CA GLU A 252 -2.66 12.63 -13.14
C GLU A 252 -1.49 13.62 -13.14
N ILE A 253 -0.26 13.11 -13.26
CA ILE A 253 0.90 13.95 -13.39
C ILE A 253 0.87 14.50 -14.81
N MET A 254 0.40 15.74 -14.93
CA MET A 254 0.38 16.45 -16.21
C MET A 254 1.80 16.68 -16.71
N ASP A 255 1.91 16.86 -18.02
CA ASP A 255 3.18 17.24 -18.61
C ASP A 255 3.67 18.55 -17.99
N GLY A 256 4.91 18.58 -17.49
CA GLY A 256 5.49 19.77 -16.86
C GLY A 256 5.48 20.99 -17.79
N GLU A 257 5.48 20.75 -19.09
CA GLU A 257 5.26 21.75 -20.15
C GLU A 257 3.89 22.44 -20.04
N VAL A 258 2.79 21.69 -19.88
CA VAL A 258 1.43 22.23 -19.81
C VAL A 258 1.24 23.08 -18.55
N GLU A 259 1.70 22.57 -17.42
CA GLU A 259 1.59 23.30 -16.15
C GLU A 259 2.47 24.56 -16.14
N SER A 260 3.66 24.51 -16.76
CA SER A 260 4.49 25.71 -16.97
C SER A 260 3.81 26.75 -17.87
N ILE A 261 3.11 26.31 -18.91
CA ILE A 261 2.38 27.19 -19.82
C ILE A 261 1.18 27.83 -19.11
N LEU A 262 0.40 27.06 -18.35
CA LEU A 262 -0.72 27.57 -17.55
C LEU A 262 -0.24 28.58 -16.48
N LEU A 263 0.88 28.29 -15.81
CA LEU A 263 1.50 29.23 -14.87
C LEU A 263 2.00 30.51 -15.55
N GLU A 264 2.50 30.44 -16.79
CA GLU A 264 2.88 31.64 -17.55
C GLU A 264 1.65 32.43 -18.03
N PHE A 265 0.52 31.79 -18.37
CA PHE A 265 -0.74 32.48 -18.67
C PHE A 265 -1.27 33.27 -17.47
N ASN A 266 -1.15 32.72 -16.26
CA ASN A 266 -1.53 33.41 -15.02
C ASN A 266 -0.67 34.65 -14.70
N LYS A 267 0.43 34.87 -15.42
CA LYS A 267 1.30 36.06 -15.27
C LYS A 267 0.94 37.21 -16.21
N GLU A 268 -0.20 37.13 -16.92
CA GLU A 268 -0.62 38.13 -17.91
C GLU A 268 0.48 38.43 -18.95
N PRO A 269 0.87 37.43 -19.76
CA PRO A 269 1.96 37.57 -20.71
C PRO A 269 1.61 38.61 -21.79
N ASP A 270 2.62 39.34 -22.27
CA ASP A 270 2.45 40.25 -23.40
C ASP A 270 1.95 39.52 -24.66
N PHE A 271 1.41 40.26 -25.64
CA PHE A 271 0.80 39.68 -26.84
C PHE A 271 1.72 38.72 -27.61
N LYS A 272 3.02 39.01 -27.66
CA LYS A 272 4.00 38.18 -28.39
C LYS A 272 4.23 36.86 -27.65
N ARG A 273 4.31 36.92 -26.32
CA ARG A 273 4.50 35.78 -25.44
C ARG A 273 3.24 34.93 -25.32
N ALA A 274 2.06 35.55 -25.22
CA ALA A 274 0.77 34.87 -25.29
C ALA A 274 0.64 34.08 -26.62
N LYS A 275 1.00 34.69 -27.76
CA LYS A 275 0.98 34.00 -29.07
C LYS A 275 1.90 32.79 -29.12
N GLN A 276 3.08 32.87 -28.50
CA GLN A 276 4.02 31.75 -28.41
C GLN A 276 3.48 30.61 -27.53
N LEU A 277 2.87 30.95 -26.39
CA LEU A 277 2.24 29.99 -25.49
C LEU A 277 1.04 29.29 -26.15
N TYR A 278 0.19 30.04 -26.86
CA TYR A 278 -0.92 29.46 -27.64
C TYR A 278 -0.46 28.52 -28.75
N HIS A 279 0.61 28.88 -29.47
CA HIS A 279 1.17 28.00 -30.50
C HIS A 279 1.77 26.72 -29.88
N ALA A 280 2.43 26.83 -28.73
CA ALA A 280 2.92 25.67 -27.98
C ALA A 280 1.75 24.76 -27.57
N LEU A 281 0.67 25.31 -27.01
CA LEU A 281 -0.54 24.56 -26.65
C LEU A 281 -1.20 23.87 -27.85
N GLN A 282 -1.35 24.56 -28.99
CA GLN A 282 -1.91 23.96 -30.21
C GLN A 282 -1.06 22.82 -30.77
N THR A 283 0.27 22.90 -30.58
CA THR A 283 1.18 21.83 -30.99
C THR A 283 1.05 20.61 -30.06
N MET A 284 0.72 20.83 -28.78
CA MET A 284 0.54 19.78 -27.78
C MET A 284 -0.88 19.18 -27.76
N GLU A 285 -1.92 19.91 -28.17
CA GLU A 285 -3.34 19.49 -28.15
C GLU A 285 -3.60 18.05 -28.67
N PRO A 286 -2.92 17.53 -29.71
CA PRO A 286 -3.10 16.15 -30.17
C PRO A 286 -2.68 15.07 -29.17
N SER A 287 -1.81 15.42 -28.22
CA SER A 287 -1.20 14.52 -27.22
C SER A 287 -1.69 14.74 -25.78
N LEU A 288 -2.58 15.70 -25.57
CA LEU A 288 -3.09 16.04 -24.24
C LEU A 288 -4.26 15.17 -23.81
N ALA A 289 -4.34 14.88 -22.51
CA ALA A 289 -5.51 14.24 -21.94
C ALA A 289 -6.73 15.17 -22.07
N LYS A 290 -7.93 14.59 -22.20
CA LYS A 290 -9.18 15.35 -22.41
C LYS A 290 -9.46 16.38 -21.31
N ASP A 291 -9.02 16.11 -20.08
CA ASP A 291 -9.24 17.00 -18.95
C ASP A 291 -8.25 18.17 -18.93
N ASP A 292 -7.04 17.98 -19.46
CA ASP A 292 -6.06 19.06 -19.65
C ASP A 292 -6.57 20.05 -20.72
N VAL A 293 -7.14 19.52 -21.81
CA VAL A 293 -7.78 20.32 -22.87
C VAL A 293 -8.92 21.17 -22.32
N LYS A 294 -9.70 20.66 -21.35
CA LYS A 294 -10.76 21.44 -20.67
C LYS A 294 -10.22 22.54 -19.76
N ARG A 295 -9.07 22.34 -19.11
CA ARG A 295 -8.43 23.36 -18.24
C ARG A 295 -7.78 24.49 -19.05
N ILE A 296 -7.41 24.21 -20.29
CA ILE A 296 -6.78 25.16 -21.21
C ILE A 296 -7.82 26.05 -21.93
N ARG A 297 -9.05 25.55 -22.11
CA ARG A 297 -10.16 26.26 -22.78
C ARG A 297 -10.95 27.11 -21.80
#